data_AF-A0A561X058-F1
#
_entry.id   AF-A0A561X058-F1
#
_cell.length_a   1.000
_cell.length_b   1.000
_cell.length_c   1.000
_cell.angle_alpha   90.00
_cell.angle_beta   90.00
_cell.angle_gamma   90.00
#
_symmetry.space_group_name_H-M   'P 1'
#
loop_
_entity.id
_entity.type
_entity.pdbx_description
1 polymer ?
#
loop_
_entity_poly.entity_id
_entity_poly.type
_entity_poly.pdbx_seq_one_letter_code
_entity_poly.pdbx_strand_id
1 'polypeptide(L)'
;MDILQKIARYREEEEKLKWEGTFAEYLEILKEKPWVAQSAHSRVYHMIKDAGVEVVNGRKRYKFFSQHLFGLEEALERLVEEYFHPAAKRLDVRKRILLLMGPVGGGKSTLVTLLKRGLEEYSKTDRGAVYAIKGCPMHEDPLHLIPHHLRDDFYREYGIRIEGELSPLNMMRLEKEYGGRIEDVMVERIFFSENRRVGIGTFSPSDPKSQDIADLTGSIDFSTIAEYGSESDPRAYRFDGELNKANRGIMEFQEMLKCDEKFLWHLLSLTQEGNFKAGRFALISADELIVR
;
A
#
# COMPACT_ATOMS: atom_id res chain seq x y z
N MET A 1 -16.10 -12.96 -31.33
CA MET A 1 -14.84 -13.24 -30.62
C MET A 1 -15.18 -14.15 -29.46
N ASP A 2 -14.61 -15.36 -29.46
CA ASP A 2 -14.88 -16.38 -28.45
C ASP A 2 -14.34 -15.95 -27.07
N ILE A 3 -15.00 -16.37 -25.98
CA ILE A 3 -14.60 -16.02 -24.62
C ILE A 3 -13.20 -16.55 -24.28
N LEU A 4 -12.84 -17.73 -24.80
CA LEU A 4 -11.52 -18.31 -24.61
C LEU A 4 -10.41 -17.45 -25.24
N GLN A 5 -10.67 -16.84 -26.40
CA GLN A 5 -9.74 -15.91 -27.03
C GLN A 5 -9.54 -14.63 -26.20
N LYS A 6 -10.60 -14.11 -25.58
CA LYS A 6 -10.50 -12.96 -24.66
C LYS A 6 -9.65 -13.31 -23.43
N ILE A 7 -9.85 -14.49 -22.86
CA ILE A 7 -9.08 -14.96 -21.71
C ILE A 7 -7.60 -15.15 -22.08
N ALA A 8 -7.30 -15.73 -23.24
CA ALA A 8 -5.93 -15.89 -23.72
C ALA A 8 -5.24 -14.53 -23.90
N ARG A 9 -5.92 -13.57 -24.54
CA ARG A 9 -5.38 -12.21 -24.72
C ARG A 9 -5.14 -11.50 -23.38
N TYR A 10 -6.07 -11.64 -22.43
CA TYR A 10 -5.92 -11.10 -21.08
C TYR A 10 -4.67 -11.63 -20.37
N ARG A 11 -4.42 -12.95 -20.45
CA ARG A 11 -3.20 -13.55 -19.87
C ARG A 11 -1.92 -13.03 -20.53
N GLU A 12 -1.93 -12.87 -21.85
CA GLU A 12 -0.77 -12.34 -22.59
C GLU A 12 -0.51 -10.86 -22.24
N GLU A 13 -1.57 -10.05 -22.10
CA GLU A 13 -1.48 -8.67 -21.64
C GLU A 13 -0.92 -8.59 -20.22
N GLU A 14 -1.36 -9.45 -19.29
CA GLU A 14 -0.79 -9.51 -17.92
C GLU A 14 0.69 -9.92 -17.92
N GLU A 15 1.08 -10.90 -18.75
CA GLU A 15 2.47 -11.35 -18.80
C GLU A 15 3.41 -10.25 -19.30
N LYS A 16 2.96 -9.44 -20.27
CA LYS A 16 3.72 -8.29 -20.80
C LYS A 16 3.93 -7.19 -19.78
N LEU A 17 3.07 -7.09 -18.76
CA LEU A 17 3.21 -6.07 -17.72
C LEU A 17 4.27 -6.46 -16.69
N LYS A 18 4.57 -7.75 -16.53
CA LYS A 18 5.54 -8.23 -15.55
C LYS A 18 6.93 -7.67 -15.84
N TRP A 19 7.65 -7.40 -14.77
CA TRP A 19 9.05 -7.00 -14.83
C TRP A 19 9.74 -7.57 -13.61
N GLU A 20 10.95 -8.07 -13.82
CA GLU A 20 11.86 -8.48 -12.76
C GLU A 20 13.26 -7.99 -13.13
N GLY A 21 14.00 -7.52 -12.14
CA GLY A 21 15.36 -7.03 -12.32
C GLY A 21 16.02 -6.79 -10.97
N THR A 22 17.25 -6.33 -11.01
CA THR A 22 18.03 -5.94 -9.83
C THR A 22 17.60 -4.57 -9.31
N PHE A 23 17.98 -4.24 -8.08
CA PHE A 23 17.77 -2.90 -7.53
C PHE A 23 18.48 -1.84 -8.38
N ALA A 24 19.65 -2.15 -8.93
CA ALA A 24 20.35 -1.26 -9.86
C ALA A 24 19.50 -0.95 -11.11
N GLU A 25 18.86 -1.94 -11.72
CA GLU A 25 17.97 -1.73 -12.86
C GLU A 25 16.70 -0.97 -12.46
N TYR A 26 16.20 -1.18 -11.24
CA TYR A 26 15.10 -0.38 -10.70
C TYR A 26 15.47 1.10 -10.54
N LEU A 27 16.71 1.44 -10.14
CA LEU A 27 17.17 2.83 -10.08
C LEU A 27 17.15 3.50 -11.46
N GLU A 28 17.46 2.78 -12.54
CA GLU A 28 17.34 3.32 -13.90
C GLU A 28 15.89 3.62 -14.27
N ILE A 29 14.93 2.77 -13.86
CA ILE A 29 13.50 3.06 -14.01
C ILE A 29 13.14 4.34 -13.26
N LEU A 30 13.68 4.57 -12.06
CA LEU A 30 13.39 5.78 -11.29
C LEU A 30 13.95 7.06 -11.91
N LYS A 31 15.08 6.99 -12.63
CA LYS A 31 15.61 8.15 -13.37
C LYS A 31 14.66 8.59 -14.47
N GLU A 32 14.07 7.63 -15.19
CA GLU A 32 13.12 7.91 -16.27
C GLU A 32 11.71 8.23 -15.75
N LYS A 33 11.28 7.52 -14.71
CA LYS A 33 9.90 7.47 -14.23
C LYS A 33 9.84 7.62 -12.70
N PRO A 34 10.26 8.77 -12.13
CA PRO A 34 10.34 8.94 -10.68
C PRO A 34 8.99 8.80 -9.96
N TRP A 35 7.86 8.95 -10.68
CA TRP A 35 6.53 8.76 -10.12
C TRP A 35 6.24 7.32 -9.66
N VAL A 36 6.98 6.29 -10.09
CA VAL A 36 6.71 4.91 -9.62
C VAL A 36 7.04 4.74 -8.12
N ALA A 37 7.88 5.62 -7.55
CA ALA A 37 8.20 5.69 -6.12
C ALA A 37 7.20 6.54 -5.29
N GLN A 38 5.96 6.65 -5.75
CA GLN A 38 4.91 7.40 -5.06
C GLN A 38 4.38 6.65 -3.82
N SER A 39 4.00 7.41 -2.79
CA SER A 39 3.35 6.87 -1.60
C SER A 39 1.94 6.37 -1.90
N ALA A 40 1.34 5.59 -0.99
CA ALA A 40 -0.03 5.10 -1.10
C ALA A 40 -1.03 6.25 -1.35
N HIS A 41 -0.95 7.32 -0.56
CA HIS A 41 -1.79 8.50 -0.70
C HIS A 41 -1.58 9.22 -2.05
N SER A 42 -0.33 9.35 -2.48
CA SER A 42 0.00 9.96 -3.77
C SER A 42 -0.54 9.13 -4.93
N ARG A 43 -0.43 7.81 -4.84
CA ARG A 43 -0.95 6.89 -5.86
C ARG A 43 -2.47 6.96 -5.98
N VAL A 44 -3.19 6.98 -4.86
CA VAL A 44 -4.66 7.12 -4.86
C VAL A 44 -5.07 8.47 -5.46
N TYR A 45 -4.38 9.56 -5.13
CA TYR A 45 -4.63 10.86 -5.74
C TYR A 45 -4.40 10.84 -7.26
N HIS A 46 -3.28 10.29 -7.72
CA HIS A 46 -2.94 10.22 -9.14
C HIS A 46 -3.88 9.30 -9.91
N MET A 47 -4.28 8.16 -9.35
CA MET A 47 -5.33 7.31 -9.90
C MET A 47 -6.62 8.10 -10.18
N ILE A 48 -7.10 8.88 -9.20
CA ILE A 48 -8.33 9.68 -9.36
C ILE A 48 -8.14 10.78 -10.41
N LYS A 49 -6.99 11.46 -10.39
CA LYS A 49 -6.69 12.55 -11.31
C LYS A 49 -6.51 12.08 -12.75
N ASP A 50 -5.82 10.97 -12.95
CA ASP A 50 -5.46 10.43 -14.26
C ASP A 50 -6.67 9.81 -14.98
N ALA A 51 -7.71 9.43 -14.23
CA ALA A 51 -9.02 9.08 -14.80
C ALA A 51 -9.70 10.29 -15.50
N GLY A 52 -9.27 11.51 -15.18
CA GLY A 52 -9.68 12.75 -15.83
C GLY A 52 -10.49 13.68 -14.91
N VAL A 53 -10.30 14.98 -15.11
CA VAL A 53 -10.95 16.05 -14.36
C VAL A 53 -11.59 17.02 -15.34
N GLU A 54 -12.85 17.36 -15.11
CA GLU A 54 -13.61 18.37 -15.88
C GLU A 54 -13.95 19.54 -14.97
N VAL A 55 -14.00 20.76 -15.51
CA VAL A 55 -14.47 21.93 -14.76
C VAL A 55 -15.85 22.30 -15.27
N VAL A 56 -16.86 22.18 -14.41
CA VAL A 56 -18.25 22.50 -14.72
C VAL A 56 -18.72 23.58 -13.76
N ASN A 57 -19.11 24.75 -14.27
CA ASN A 57 -19.54 25.90 -13.47
C ASN A 57 -18.53 26.30 -12.38
N GLY A 58 -17.22 26.23 -12.69
CA GLY A 58 -16.14 26.57 -11.76
C GLY A 58 -15.81 25.49 -10.72
N ARG A 59 -16.50 24.34 -10.73
CA ARG A 59 -16.24 23.19 -9.85
C ARG A 59 -15.57 22.05 -10.60
N LYS A 60 -14.62 21.37 -9.96
CA LYS A 60 -13.94 20.20 -10.51
C LYS A 60 -14.79 18.95 -10.33
N ARG A 61 -15.14 18.30 -11.44
CA ARG A 61 -15.78 16.98 -11.48
C ARG A 61 -14.75 15.92 -11.88
N TYR A 62 -14.56 14.95 -11.00
CA TYR A 62 -13.63 13.83 -11.18
C TYR A 62 -14.31 12.66 -11.91
N LYS A 63 -13.84 12.30 -13.10
CA LYS A 63 -14.43 11.24 -13.93
C LYS A 63 -14.42 9.88 -13.24
N PHE A 64 -13.40 9.64 -12.41
CA PHE A 64 -13.24 8.43 -11.60
C PHE A 64 -14.53 8.05 -10.85
N PHE A 65 -15.26 9.03 -10.28
CA PHE A 65 -16.48 8.78 -9.52
C PHE A 65 -17.77 8.86 -10.34
N SER A 66 -17.72 9.51 -11.51
CA SER A 66 -18.90 9.99 -12.25
C SER A 66 -19.87 8.92 -12.75
N GLN A 67 -19.40 7.67 -12.89
CA GLN A 67 -20.24 6.56 -13.38
C GLN A 67 -21.03 5.87 -12.26
N HIS A 68 -20.69 6.12 -10.99
CA HIS A 68 -21.18 5.32 -9.87
C HIS A 68 -21.71 6.15 -8.70
N LEU A 69 -21.23 7.38 -8.53
CA LEU A 69 -21.65 8.28 -7.44
C LEU A 69 -22.26 9.54 -8.04
N PHE A 70 -23.58 9.67 -7.88
CA PHE A 70 -24.37 10.78 -8.41
C PHE A 70 -24.84 11.68 -7.27
N GLY A 71 -24.82 13.00 -7.47
CA GLY A 71 -25.28 13.98 -6.47
C GLY A 71 -24.30 14.20 -5.31
N LEU A 72 -23.08 13.66 -5.39
CA LEU A 72 -22.03 13.82 -4.38
C LEU A 72 -20.85 14.66 -4.91
N GLU A 73 -21.03 15.39 -6.01
CA GLU A 73 -19.94 16.10 -6.70
C GLU A 73 -19.16 17.04 -5.79
N GLU A 74 -19.86 17.83 -4.97
CA GLU A 74 -19.22 18.78 -4.04
C GLU A 74 -18.44 18.05 -2.93
N ALA A 75 -19.00 16.98 -2.38
CA ALA A 75 -18.34 16.18 -1.35
C ALA A 75 -17.10 15.46 -1.91
N LEU A 76 -17.18 14.97 -3.15
CA LEU A 76 -16.07 14.30 -3.83
C LEU A 76 -14.98 15.29 -4.24
N GLU A 77 -15.33 16.47 -4.76
CA GLU A 77 -14.38 17.55 -5.02
C GLU A 77 -13.63 17.92 -3.74
N ARG A 78 -14.36 18.12 -2.64
CA ARG A 78 -13.80 18.42 -1.34
C ARG A 78 -12.87 17.31 -0.85
N LEU A 79 -13.28 16.05 -0.95
CA LEU A 79 -12.45 14.90 -0.58
C LEU A 79 -11.13 14.88 -1.36
N VAL A 80 -11.18 15.13 -2.66
CA VAL A 80 -9.96 15.10 -3.48
C VAL A 80 -9.07 16.31 -3.21
N GLU A 81 -9.63 17.51 -3.15
CA GLU A 81 -8.84 18.74 -3.01
C GLU A 81 -8.36 18.99 -1.58
N GLU A 82 -9.15 18.67 -0.56
CA GLU A 82 -8.82 18.94 0.86
C GLU A 82 -8.15 17.75 1.57
N TYR A 83 -8.31 16.53 1.06
CA TYR A 83 -7.67 15.34 1.66
C TYR A 83 -6.63 14.71 0.75
N PHE A 84 -7.01 14.17 -0.41
CA PHE A 84 -6.07 13.41 -1.25
C PHE A 84 -4.93 14.27 -1.81
N HIS A 85 -5.23 15.48 -2.30
CA HIS A 85 -4.23 16.38 -2.86
C HIS A 85 -3.15 16.81 -1.84
N PRO A 86 -3.49 17.31 -0.63
CA PRO A 86 -2.49 17.62 0.38
C PRO A 86 -1.79 16.37 0.93
N ALA A 87 -2.50 15.24 1.08
CA ALA A 87 -1.88 13.98 1.52
C ALA A 87 -0.83 13.46 0.51
N ALA A 88 -1.12 13.57 -0.80
CA ALA A 88 -0.18 13.24 -1.88
C ALA A 88 1.09 14.10 -1.84
N LYS A 89 0.99 15.33 -1.33
CA LYS A 89 2.11 16.26 -1.11
C LYS A 89 2.84 16.06 0.22
N ARG A 90 2.54 14.96 0.93
CA ARG A 90 3.15 14.61 2.22
C ARG A 90 2.87 15.59 3.36
N LEU A 91 1.78 16.36 3.27
CA LEU A 91 1.31 17.21 4.37
C LEU A 91 0.67 16.38 5.49
N ASP A 92 0.57 16.95 6.69
CA ASP A 92 0.08 16.26 7.89
C ASP A 92 -1.31 15.62 7.77
N VAL A 93 -2.10 16.03 6.78
CA VAL A 93 -3.39 15.39 6.47
C VAL A 93 -3.24 13.89 6.18
N ARG A 94 -2.10 13.43 5.65
CA ARG A 94 -1.82 12.00 5.43
C ARG A 94 -1.71 11.20 6.73
N LYS A 95 -1.41 11.85 7.85
CA LYS A 95 -1.29 11.18 9.17
C LYS A 95 -2.65 10.96 9.83
N ARG A 96 -3.74 11.07 9.06
CA ARG A 96 -5.12 11.01 9.54
C ARG A 96 -5.85 9.88 8.84
N ILE A 97 -6.64 9.17 9.63
CA ILE A 97 -7.57 8.16 9.12
C ILE A 97 -8.72 8.87 8.39
N LEU A 98 -9.05 8.40 7.19
CA LEU A 98 -10.19 8.90 6.43
C LEU A 98 -11.48 8.26 6.96
N LEU A 99 -12.23 8.99 7.78
CA LEU A 99 -13.54 8.55 8.28
C LEU A 99 -14.67 9.11 7.41
N LEU A 100 -15.35 8.25 6.66
CA LEU A 100 -16.53 8.61 5.88
C LEU A 100 -17.77 8.58 6.79
N MET A 101 -18.34 9.76 7.05
CA MET A 101 -19.56 9.90 7.84
C MET A 101 -20.75 10.32 6.97
N GLY A 102 -21.93 9.77 7.27
CA GLY A 102 -23.16 10.12 6.55
C GLY A 102 -24.27 9.09 6.75
N PRO A 103 -25.49 9.37 6.24
CA PRO A 103 -26.64 8.48 6.39
C PRO A 103 -26.41 7.10 5.74
N VAL A 104 -27.21 6.13 6.16
CA VAL A 104 -27.25 4.80 5.51
C VAL A 104 -27.62 4.98 4.04
N GLY A 105 -26.93 4.28 3.14
CA GLY A 105 -27.15 4.40 1.69
C GLY A 105 -26.46 5.59 1.01
N GLY A 106 -25.73 6.45 1.73
CA GLY A 106 -25.02 7.61 1.15
C GLY A 106 -23.78 7.31 0.31
N GLY A 107 -23.64 6.10 -0.24
CA GLY A 107 -22.55 5.74 -1.16
C GLY A 107 -21.15 5.55 -0.54
N LYS A 108 -21.01 5.54 0.79
CA LYS A 108 -19.71 5.40 1.49
C LYS A 108 -18.96 4.11 1.14
N SER A 109 -19.61 2.96 1.31
CA SER A 109 -19.03 1.66 0.96
C SER A 109 -18.77 1.55 -0.55
N THR A 110 -19.63 2.18 -1.37
CA THR A 110 -19.42 2.27 -2.82
C THR A 110 -18.15 3.04 -3.14
N LEU A 111 -17.91 4.18 -2.49
CA LEU A 111 -16.69 4.97 -2.64
C LEU A 111 -15.44 4.14 -2.30
N VAL A 112 -15.42 3.46 -1.15
CA VAL A 112 -14.28 2.61 -0.75
C VAL A 112 -14.06 1.48 -1.76
N THR A 113 -15.14 0.82 -2.20
CA THR A 113 -15.08 -0.22 -3.24
C THR A 113 -14.51 0.32 -4.55
N LEU A 114 -14.89 1.54 -4.96
CA LEU A 114 -14.36 2.17 -6.16
C LEU A 114 -12.87 2.49 -6.01
N LEU A 115 -12.43 3.00 -4.86
CA LEU A 115 -11.01 3.27 -4.60
C LEU A 115 -10.18 1.98 -4.69
N LYS A 116 -10.64 0.88 -4.07
CA LYS A 116 -9.95 -0.43 -4.13
C LYS A 116 -9.86 -0.94 -5.57
N ARG A 117 -10.98 -1.04 -6.29
CA ARG A 117 -11.00 -1.49 -7.68
C ARG A 117 -10.20 -0.58 -8.61
N GLY A 118 -10.31 0.73 -8.41
CA GLY A 118 -9.53 1.71 -9.13
C GLY A 118 -8.03 1.50 -8.94
N LEU A 119 -7.61 1.15 -7.71
CA LEU A 119 -6.21 0.94 -7.39
C LEU A 119 -5.67 -0.34 -8.05
N GLU A 120 -6.46 -1.41 -8.09
CA GLU A 120 -6.15 -2.63 -8.84
C GLU A 120 -5.91 -2.32 -10.32
N GLU A 121 -6.86 -1.64 -10.97
CA GLU A 121 -6.77 -1.31 -12.39
C GLU A 121 -5.65 -0.30 -12.68
N TYR A 122 -5.45 0.69 -11.80
CA TYR A 122 -4.38 1.68 -11.95
C TYR A 122 -2.99 1.03 -11.88
N SER A 123 -2.81 0.01 -11.03
CA SER A 123 -1.54 -0.72 -10.91
C SER A 123 -1.09 -1.42 -12.20
N LYS A 124 -2.05 -1.73 -13.08
CA LYS A 124 -1.81 -2.34 -14.40
C LYS A 124 -1.36 -1.31 -15.45
N THR A 125 -1.47 -0.01 -15.16
CA THR A 125 -1.01 1.06 -16.06
C THR A 125 0.46 1.41 -15.83
N ASP A 126 1.10 2.07 -16.80
CA ASP A 126 2.48 2.55 -16.64
C ASP A 126 2.62 3.65 -15.57
N ARG A 127 1.57 4.47 -15.37
CA ARG A 127 1.57 5.54 -14.36
C ARG A 127 1.33 5.02 -12.95
N GLY A 128 0.60 3.92 -12.82
CA GLY A 128 0.35 3.26 -11.55
C GLY A 128 1.27 2.08 -11.25
N ALA A 129 2.29 1.82 -12.07
CA ALA A 129 3.24 0.74 -11.86
C ALA A 129 3.86 0.80 -10.45
N VAL A 130 3.94 -0.36 -9.78
CA VAL A 130 4.47 -0.50 -8.44
C VAL A 130 5.50 -1.63 -8.44
N TYR A 131 6.61 -1.40 -7.74
CA TYR A 131 7.71 -2.33 -7.62
C TYR A 131 7.94 -2.69 -6.15
N ALA A 132 8.34 -3.92 -5.88
CA ALA A 132 8.62 -4.44 -4.56
C ALA A 132 9.85 -5.34 -4.55
N ILE A 133 10.47 -5.47 -3.38
CA ILE A 133 11.54 -6.46 -3.16
C ILE A 133 10.96 -7.86 -3.43
N LYS A 134 11.61 -8.60 -4.34
CA LYS A 134 11.11 -9.89 -4.81
C LYS A 134 11.00 -10.89 -3.67
N GLY A 135 9.84 -11.55 -3.58
CA GLY A 135 9.56 -12.54 -2.53
C GLY A 135 9.34 -11.94 -1.14
N CYS A 136 9.20 -10.61 -1.01
CA CYS A 136 8.78 -10.00 0.25
C CYS A 136 7.27 -10.22 0.48
N PRO A 137 6.84 -10.81 1.61
CA PRO A 137 5.43 -11.06 1.91
C PRO A 137 4.60 -9.79 2.15
N MET A 138 5.26 -8.65 2.35
CA MET A 138 4.69 -7.32 2.55
C MET A 138 4.79 -6.42 1.33
N HIS A 139 5.34 -6.93 0.22
CA HIS A 139 5.54 -6.13 -1.00
C HIS A 139 6.30 -4.82 -0.72
N GLU A 140 7.36 -4.94 0.07
CA GLU A 140 8.14 -3.82 0.60
C GLU A 140 8.77 -2.96 -0.51
N ASP A 141 8.82 -1.64 -0.29
CA ASP A 141 9.41 -0.69 -1.22
C ASP A 141 10.92 -0.97 -1.35
N PRO A 142 11.46 -1.19 -2.58
CA PRO A 142 12.89 -1.39 -2.77
C PRO A 142 13.72 -0.22 -2.27
N LEU A 143 13.16 1.00 -2.20
CA LEU A 143 13.86 2.17 -1.67
C LEU A 143 14.24 2.06 -0.20
N HIS A 144 13.61 1.16 0.56
CA HIS A 144 14.00 0.88 1.95
C HIS A 144 15.39 0.24 2.07
N LEU A 145 15.94 -0.30 0.98
CA LEU A 145 17.33 -0.77 0.92
C LEU A 145 18.36 0.36 1.06
N ILE A 146 17.98 1.61 0.76
CA ILE A 146 18.91 2.74 0.80
C ILE A 146 19.18 3.14 2.27
N PRO A 147 20.45 3.10 2.71
CA PRO A 147 20.84 3.50 4.06
C PRO A 147 20.48 4.96 4.38
N HIS A 148 20.11 5.22 5.63
CA HIS A 148 19.70 6.55 6.11
C HIS A 148 20.62 7.70 5.70
N HIS A 149 21.93 7.51 5.86
CA HIS A 149 22.93 8.53 5.60
C HIS A 149 23.04 8.91 4.11
N LEU A 150 22.49 8.09 3.19
CA LEU A 150 22.45 8.37 1.75
C LEU A 150 21.10 8.94 1.28
N ARG A 151 20.06 8.96 2.12
CA ARG A 151 18.70 9.37 1.71
C ARG A 151 18.62 10.85 1.31
N ASP A 152 19.46 11.70 1.91
CA ASP A 152 19.54 13.12 1.55
C ASP A 152 20.25 13.35 0.20
N ASP A 153 21.25 12.52 -0.13
CA ASP A 153 21.87 12.51 -1.46
C ASP A 153 20.88 11.97 -2.50
N PHE A 154 20.19 10.87 -2.17
CA PHE A 154 19.16 10.28 -3.02
C PHE A 154 18.03 11.26 -3.32
N TYR A 155 17.57 12.03 -2.34
CA TYR A 155 16.56 13.06 -2.56
C TYR A 155 17.06 14.17 -3.50
N ARG A 156 18.33 14.56 -3.39
CA ARG A 156 18.93 15.58 -4.27
C ARG A 156 19.08 15.09 -5.71
N GLU A 157 19.40 13.81 -5.90
CA GLU A 157 19.60 13.22 -7.22
C GLU A 157 18.27 12.85 -7.92
N TYR A 158 17.35 12.19 -7.20
CA TYR A 158 16.12 11.64 -7.77
C TYR A 158 14.86 12.46 -7.47
N GLY A 159 14.91 13.40 -6.52
CA GLY A 159 13.73 14.14 -6.06
C GLY A 159 12.75 13.29 -5.24
N ILE A 160 13.13 12.07 -4.86
CA ILE A 160 12.27 11.10 -4.17
C ILE A 160 12.61 11.06 -2.69
N ARG A 161 11.60 11.24 -1.84
CA ARG A 161 11.75 11.10 -0.38
C ARG A 161 11.44 9.67 0.05
N ILE A 162 12.41 9.05 0.70
CA ILE A 162 12.31 7.71 1.27
C ILE A 162 11.85 7.82 2.71
N GLU A 163 10.79 7.09 3.05
CA GLU A 163 10.20 7.04 4.40
C GLU A 163 10.02 5.58 4.79
N GLY A 164 10.29 5.25 6.05
CA GLY A 164 10.26 3.88 6.56
C GLY A 164 11.62 3.17 6.53
N GLU A 165 11.61 1.94 7.02
CA GLU A 165 12.76 1.09 7.28
C GLU A 165 12.61 -0.26 6.60
N LEU A 166 13.75 -0.85 6.23
CA LEU A 166 13.79 -2.21 5.73
C LEU A 166 13.32 -3.20 6.80
N SER A 167 12.40 -4.08 6.42
CA SER A 167 11.80 -5.07 7.30
C SER A 167 12.87 -6.03 7.83
N PRO A 168 12.70 -6.58 9.05
CA PRO A 168 13.66 -7.51 9.62
C PRO A 168 13.94 -8.72 8.71
N LEU A 169 12.92 -9.18 7.97
CA LEU A 169 13.07 -10.28 7.02
C LEU A 169 13.98 -9.90 5.85
N ASN A 170 13.74 -8.77 5.19
CA ASN A 170 14.56 -8.37 4.06
C ASN A 170 15.95 -7.87 4.47
N MET A 171 16.10 -7.33 5.69
CA MET A 171 17.41 -7.05 6.28
C MET A 171 18.24 -8.33 6.43
N MET A 172 17.64 -9.39 6.99
CA MET A 172 18.30 -10.69 7.08
C MET A 172 18.63 -11.27 5.70
N ARG A 173 17.73 -11.14 4.72
CA ARG A 173 17.97 -11.62 3.34
C ARG A 173 19.11 -10.84 2.68
N LEU A 174 19.16 -9.52 2.82
CA LEU A 174 20.24 -8.68 2.31
C LEU A 174 21.61 -9.14 2.84
N GLU A 175 21.70 -9.42 4.14
CA GLU A 175 22.95 -9.91 4.75
C GLU A 175 23.32 -11.32 4.28
N LYS A 176 22.37 -12.26 4.31
CA LYS A 176 22.65 -13.69 4.07
C LYS A 176 22.71 -14.09 2.61
N GLU A 177 21.85 -13.53 1.77
CA GLU A 177 21.68 -13.92 0.36
C GLU A 177 22.51 -13.03 -0.58
N TYR A 178 22.63 -11.74 -0.25
CA TYR A 178 23.26 -10.74 -1.12
C TYR A 178 24.59 -10.21 -0.57
N GLY A 179 25.01 -10.65 0.62
CA GLY A 179 26.27 -10.21 1.24
C GLY A 179 26.33 -8.71 1.50
N GLY A 180 25.17 -8.07 1.74
CA GLY A 180 25.05 -6.62 1.94
C GLY A 180 25.04 -5.78 0.66
N ARG A 181 25.13 -6.39 -0.52
CA ARG A 181 25.08 -5.65 -1.80
C ARG A 181 23.65 -5.34 -2.19
N ILE A 182 23.23 -4.09 -1.93
CA ILE A 182 21.86 -3.63 -2.19
C ILE A 182 21.55 -3.62 -3.69
N GLU A 183 22.56 -3.39 -4.53
CA GLU A 183 22.45 -3.31 -5.98
C GLU A 183 21.99 -4.61 -6.64
N ASP A 184 22.32 -5.76 -6.02
CA ASP A 184 22.00 -7.10 -6.52
C ASP A 184 20.60 -7.57 -6.09
N VAL A 185 19.94 -6.87 -5.15
CA VAL A 185 18.66 -7.31 -4.60
C VAL A 185 17.61 -7.36 -5.70
N MET A 186 16.94 -8.50 -5.84
CA MET A 186 15.90 -8.68 -6.85
C MET A 186 14.64 -7.88 -6.51
N VAL A 187 14.11 -7.19 -7.50
CA VAL A 187 12.89 -6.38 -7.49
C VAL A 187 11.92 -6.93 -8.54
N GLU A 188 10.63 -6.92 -8.23
CA GLU A 188 9.57 -7.33 -9.16
C GLU A 188 8.48 -6.26 -9.24
N ARG A 189 7.82 -6.16 -10.40
CA ARG A 189 6.59 -5.39 -10.53
C ARG A 189 5.43 -6.17 -9.92
N ILE A 190 4.69 -5.53 -9.04
CA ILE A 190 3.50 -6.09 -8.40
C ILE A 190 2.23 -5.45 -8.96
N PHE A 191 1.11 -6.14 -8.76
CA PHE A 191 -0.22 -5.66 -9.10
C PHE A 191 -1.11 -5.76 -7.87
N PHE A 192 -1.76 -4.65 -7.53
CA PHE A 192 -2.67 -4.66 -6.40
C PHE A 192 -3.87 -5.55 -6.66
N SER A 193 -4.35 -6.18 -5.60
CA SER A 193 -5.49 -7.09 -5.66
C SER A 193 -6.08 -7.31 -4.29
N GLU A 194 -7.37 -7.00 -4.13
CA GLU A 194 -8.10 -7.32 -2.90
C GLU A 194 -8.16 -8.84 -2.68
N ASN A 195 -8.50 -9.59 -3.73
CA ASN A 195 -8.66 -11.05 -3.66
C ASN A 195 -7.35 -11.77 -3.33
N ARG A 196 -6.21 -11.28 -3.85
CA ARG A 196 -4.89 -11.87 -3.56
C ARG A 196 -4.22 -11.23 -2.34
N ARG A 197 -4.89 -10.27 -1.68
CA ARG A 197 -4.37 -9.52 -0.52
C ARG A 197 -3.01 -8.88 -0.81
N VAL A 198 -2.93 -8.13 -1.92
CA VAL A 198 -1.74 -7.40 -2.37
C VAL A 198 -2.05 -5.91 -2.41
N GLY A 199 -1.51 -5.15 -1.45
CA GLY A 199 -1.72 -3.72 -1.26
C GLY A 199 -3.16 -3.30 -0.98
N ILE A 200 -4.06 -4.24 -0.73
CA ILE A 200 -5.45 -3.98 -0.35
C ILE A 200 -5.81 -4.95 0.77
N GLY A 201 -6.07 -4.40 1.95
CA GLY A 201 -6.53 -5.14 3.13
C GLY A 201 -7.91 -4.66 3.56
N THR A 202 -8.69 -5.57 4.16
CA THR A 202 -10.00 -5.27 4.72
C THR A 202 -10.11 -5.96 6.08
N PHE A 203 -10.18 -5.17 7.14
CA PHE A 203 -10.42 -5.68 8.48
C PHE A 203 -11.87 -5.47 8.89
N SER A 204 -12.52 -6.52 9.35
CA SER A 204 -13.84 -6.44 9.99
C SER A 204 -13.73 -6.94 11.42
N PRO A 205 -14.12 -6.15 12.43
CA PRO A 205 -14.07 -6.56 13.81
C PRO A 205 -15.01 -7.72 14.07
N SER A 206 -14.52 -8.71 14.80
CA SER A 206 -15.33 -9.77 15.41
C SER A 206 -15.78 -9.37 16.83
N ASP A 207 -16.34 -10.27 17.62
CA ASP A 207 -16.62 -10.00 19.04
C ASP A 207 -15.34 -9.45 19.73
N PRO A 208 -15.38 -8.29 20.40
CA PRO A 208 -14.19 -7.68 21.00
C PRO A 208 -13.39 -8.60 21.91
N LYS A 209 -14.04 -9.57 22.56
CA LYS A 209 -13.36 -10.53 23.45
C LYS A 209 -12.58 -11.61 22.71
N SER A 210 -12.85 -11.81 21.42
CA SER A 210 -12.20 -12.81 20.58
C SER A 210 -11.33 -12.20 19.47
N GLN A 211 -11.14 -10.88 19.46
CA GLN A 211 -10.28 -10.23 18.47
C GLN A 211 -8.81 -10.51 18.80
N ASP A 212 -8.08 -11.05 17.83
CA ASP A 212 -6.63 -11.24 17.93
C ASP A 212 -5.90 -10.14 17.17
N ILE A 213 -4.94 -9.48 17.81
CA ILE A 213 -4.10 -8.46 17.18
C ILE A 213 -3.26 -9.03 16.03
N ALA A 214 -3.06 -10.35 16.02
CA ALA A 214 -2.39 -11.06 14.95
C ALA A 214 -3.13 -10.92 13.60
N ASP A 215 -4.46 -10.81 13.61
CA ASP A 215 -5.25 -10.56 12.39
C ASP A 215 -4.84 -9.24 11.72
N LEU A 216 -4.40 -8.27 12.53
CA LEU A 216 -3.97 -6.97 12.04
C LEU A 216 -2.48 -6.93 11.71
N THR A 217 -1.64 -7.48 12.59
CA THR A 217 -0.20 -7.25 12.58
C THR A 217 0.63 -8.41 12.04
N GLY A 218 0.04 -9.60 11.94
CA GLY A 218 0.71 -10.86 11.61
C GLY A 218 0.95 -11.74 12.83
N SER A 219 1.34 -12.99 12.60
CA SER A 219 1.42 -14.02 13.64
C SER A 219 2.80 -14.69 13.72
N ILE A 220 3.16 -15.22 14.89
CA ILE A 220 4.35 -16.08 15.03
C ILE A 220 4.00 -17.49 14.57
N ASP A 221 4.85 -18.08 13.74
CA ASP A 221 4.78 -19.48 13.36
C ASP A 221 5.59 -20.35 14.32
N PHE A 222 4.91 -20.86 15.36
CA PHE A 222 5.54 -21.72 16.37
C PHE A 222 6.17 -23.00 15.80
N SER A 223 5.71 -23.49 14.65
CA SER A 223 6.29 -24.70 14.03
C SER A 223 7.72 -24.46 13.52
N THR A 224 7.99 -23.25 13.04
CA THR A 224 9.30 -22.86 12.50
C THR A 224 10.31 -22.44 13.58
N ILE A 225 9.85 -22.17 14.81
CA ILE A 225 10.73 -21.85 15.93
C ILE A 225 11.67 -23.02 16.24
N ALA A 226 11.19 -24.25 16.10
CA ALA A 226 12.02 -25.44 16.31
C ALA A 226 13.19 -25.52 15.30
N GLU A 227 13.01 -24.95 14.10
CA GLU A 227 14.02 -24.91 13.04
C GLU A 227 14.99 -23.73 13.20
N TYR A 228 14.48 -22.54 13.55
CA TYR A 228 15.28 -21.32 13.61
C TYR A 228 15.79 -20.96 15.01
N GLY A 229 15.31 -21.63 16.05
CA GLY A 229 15.82 -21.55 17.41
C GLY A 229 15.43 -20.31 18.22
N SER A 230 14.69 -19.36 17.65
CA SER A 230 14.20 -18.17 18.37
C SER A 230 12.87 -17.64 17.85
N GLU A 231 12.01 -17.20 18.78
CA GLU A 231 10.81 -16.40 18.49
C GLU A 231 11.12 -15.05 17.83
N SER A 232 12.36 -14.56 17.95
CA SER A 232 12.78 -13.28 17.37
C SER A 232 13.41 -13.41 15.97
N ASP A 233 13.54 -14.62 15.42
CA ASP A 233 14.02 -14.81 14.04
C ASP A 233 12.93 -14.30 13.07
N PRO A 234 13.23 -13.36 12.16
CA PRO A 234 12.24 -12.83 11.23
C PRO A 234 11.53 -13.87 10.37
N ARG A 235 12.15 -15.03 10.12
CA ARG A 235 11.55 -16.14 9.37
C ARG A 235 10.49 -16.90 10.17
N ALA A 236 10.51 -16.78 11.49
CA ALA A 236 9.47 -17.33 12.35
C ALA A 236 8.22 -16.44 12.42
N TYR A 237 8.23 -15.28 11.76
CA TYR A 237 7.09 -14.38 11.70
C TYR A 237 6.36 -14.49 10.36
N ARG A 238 5.04 -14.68 10.42
CA ARG A 238 4.17 -14.58 9.25
C ARG A 238 3.69 -13.15 9.13
N PHE A 239 4.10 -12.51 8.04
CA PHE A 239 3.64 -11.17 7.64
C PHE A 239 2.32 -11.29 6.87
N ASP A 240 1.29 -11.82 7.55
CA ASP A 240 -0.01 -12.17 6.98
C ASP A 240 -1.19 -11.38 7.57
N GLY A 241 -0.93 -10.45 8.49
CA GLY A 241 -1.91 -9.52 9.01
C GLY A 241 -2.41 -8.53 7.96
N GLU A 242 -3.58 -7.94 8.20
CA GLU A 242 -4.20 -7.03 7.24
C GLU A 242 -3.34 -5.80 6.94
N LEU A 243 -2.59 -5.24 7.91
CA LEU A 243 -1.63 -4.15 7.63
C LEU A 243 -0.50 -4.66 6.73
N ASN A 244 0.04 -5.85 7.00
CA ASN A 244 1.09 -6.41 6.15
C ASN A 244 0.66 -6.53 4.69
N LYS A 245 -0.61 -6.90 4.46
CA LYS A 245 -1.18 -7.11 3.13
C LYS A 245 -1.67 -5.82 2.47
N ALA A 246 -2.10 -4.84 3.24
CA ALA A 246 -2.50 -3.53 2.75
C ALA A 246 -1.31 -2.63 2.40
N ASN A 247 -0.10 -2.96 2.86
CA ASN A 247 1.10 -2.17 2.65
C ASN A 247 1.23 -1.70 1.20
N ARG A 248 1.64 -0.44 1.06
CA ARG A 248 1.72 0.32 -0.20
C ARG A 248 0.37 0.66 -0.80
N GLY A 249 -0.78 0.36 -0.20
CA GLY A 249 -2.07 0.67 -0.82
C GLY A 249 -3.14 1.11 0.16
N ILE A 250 -4.26 0.38 0.24
CA ILE A 250 -5.45 0.78 0.98
C ILE A 250 -5.79 -0.25 2.05
N MET A 251 -6.02 0.25 3.27
CA MET A 251 -6.53 -0.52 4.38
C MET A 251 -7.94 -0.06 4.73
N GLU A 252 -8.94 -0.89 4.46
CA GLU A 252 -10.33 -0.65 4.90
C GLU A 252 -10.55 -1.21 6.31
N PHE A 253 -10.93 -0.35 7.24
CA PHE A 253 -11.43 -0.77 8.54
C PHE A 253 -12.94 -0.72 8.55
N GLN A 254 -13.60 -1.87 8.49
CA GLN A 254 -15.04 -1.96 8.66
C GLN A 254 -15.39 -1.82 10.14
N GLU A 255 -16.51 -1.14 10.42
CA GLU A 255 -17.03 -0.93 11.78
C GLU A 255 -15.98 -0.53 12.84
N MET A 256 -14.99 0.30 12.47
CA MET A 256 -13.83 0.66 13.30
C MET A 256 -14.16 1.04 14.75
N LEU A 257 -15.30 1.70 14.98
CA LEU A 257 -15.77 2.10 16.32
C LEU A 257 -16.15 0.93 17.25
N LYS A 258 -16.26 -0.30 16.72
CA LYS A 258 -16.49 -1.53 17.48
C LYS A 258 -15.20 -2.29 17.80
N CYS A 259 -14.04 -1.81 17.30
CA CYS A 259 -12.75 -2.45 17.59
C CYS A 259 -12.34 -2.24 19.05
N ASP A 260 -11.61 -3.20 19.60
CA ASP A 260 -10.94 -3.01 20.90
C ASP A 260 -9.91 -1.86 20.80
N GLU A 261 -9.75 -1.10 21.89
CA GLU A 261 -8.83 0.04 21.96
C GLU A 261 -7.40 -0.31 21.55
N LYS A 262 -6.95 -1.54 21.81
CA LYS A 262 -5.61 -2.01 21.40
C LYS A 262 -5.37 -1.88 19.90
N PHE A 263 -6.35 -2.19 19.06
CA PHE A 263 -6.24 -2.05 17.61
C PHE A 263 -6.09 -0.58 17.20
N LEU A 264 -6.79 0.31 17.88
CA LEU A 264 -6.75 1.75 17.62
C LEU A 264 -5.35 2.33 17.91
N TRP A 265 -4.63 1.83 18.92
CA TRP A 265 -3.26 2.25 19.21
C TRP A 265 -2.27 1.87 18.10
N HIS A 266 -2.43 0.68 17.49
CA HIS A 266 -1.61 0.29 16.33
C HIS A 266 -1.89 1.18 15.13
N LEU A 267 -3.16 1.55 14.88
CA LEU A 267 -3.51 2.46 13.80
C LEU A 267 -2.99 3.88 14.03
N LEU A 268 -2.99 4.34 15.27
CA LEU A 268 -2.42 5.65 15.61
C LEU A 268 -0.92 5.67 15.32
N SER A 269 -0.20 4.63 15.74
CA SER A 269 1.24 4.49 15.48
C SER A 269 1.52 4.44 13.98
N LEU A 270 0.74 3.65 13.23
CA LEU A 270 0.89 3.53 11.78
C LEU A 270 0.64 4.86 11.06
N THR A 271 -0.43 5.57 11.40
CA THR A 271 -0.76 6.83 10.75
C THR A 271 0.20 7.96 11.11
N GLN A 272 0.71 8.01 12.34
CA GLN A 272 1.58 9.09 12.78
C GLN A 272 3.04 8.86 12.40
N GLU A 273 3.53 7.63 12.58
CA GLU A 273 4.95 7.27 12.47
C GLU A 273 5.27 6.42 11.23
N GLY A 274 4.26 5.94 10.50
CA GLY A 274 4.45 5.07 9.33
C GLY A 274 4.91 3.67 9.68
N ASN A 275 4.71 3.23 10.94
CA ASN A 275 5.14 1.92 11.40
C ASN A 275 4.21 1.37 12.49
N PHE A 276 4.28 0.06 12.73
CA PHE A 276 3.57 -0.60 13.82
C PHE A 276 4.43 -1.66 14.50
N LYS A 277 4.11 -1.97 15.76
CA LYS A 277 4.75 -3.04 16.51
C LYS A 277 4.12 -4.39 16.18
N ALA A 278 4.95 -5.35 15.78
CA ALA A 278 4.56 -6.74 15.56
C ALA A 278 5.15 -7.63 16.65
N GLY A 279 4.35 -8.06 17.63
CA GLY A 279 4.80 -8.92 18.72
C GLY A 279 6.10 -8.43 19.40
N ARG A 280 7.13 -9.30 19.44
CA ARG A 280 8.46 -8.98 19.98
C ARG A 280 9.46 -8.45 18.94
N PHE A 281 9.06 -8.33 17.67
CA PHE A 281 9.93 -7.90 16.58
C PHE A 281 10.19 -6.40 16.57
N ALA A 282 11.13 -5.94 15.74
CA ALA A 282 11.32 -4.52 15.46
C ALA A 282 10.03 -3.89 14.88
N LEU A 283 9.97 -2.57 14.89
CA LEU A 283 8.87 -1.85 14.23
C LEU A 283 8.87 -2.19 12.74
N ILE A 284 7.69 -2.47 12.20
CA ILE A 284 7.48 -2.75 10.78
C ILE A 284 6.98 -1.48 10.12
N SER A 285 7.68 -1.01 9.10
CA SER A 285 7.25 0.15 8.32
C SER A 285 6.17 -0.24 7.32
N ALA A 286 5.16 0.62 7.17
CA ALA A 286 4.10 0.46 6.19
C ALA A 286 3.58 1.82 5.71
N ASP A 287 3.29 1.91 4.41
CA ASP A 287 2.75 3.11 3.76
C ASP A 287 1.37 2.80 3.20
N GLU A 288 0.32 3.30 3.87
CA GLU A 288 -1.06 2.90 3.59
C GLU A 288 -2.03 4.07 3.76
N LEU A 289 -3.06 4.09 2.92
CA LEU A 289 -4.25 4.89 3.15
C LEU A 289 -5.22 4.10 4.03
N ILE A 290 -5.50 4.59 5.23
CA ILE A 290 -6.49 3.97 6.14
C ILE A 290 -7.84 4.66 5.95
N VAL A 291 -8.88 3.88 5.63
CA VAL A 291 -10.23 4.38 5.35
C VAL A 291 -11.31 3.60 6.11
N ARG A 292 -12.38 4.29 6.52
CA ARG A 292 -13.60 3.75 7.14
C ARG A 292 -14.85 4.33 6.50
#